data_AF-A0AA37B1V9-F1
#
_entry.id   AF-A0AA37B1V9-F1
#
_cell.length_a   1.000
_cell.length_b   1.000
_cell.length_c   1.000
_cell.angle_alpha   90.00
_cell.angle_beta   90.00
_cell.angle_gamma   90.00
#
_symmetry.space_group_name_H-M   'P 1'
#
loop_
_entity.id
_entity.type
_entity.pdbx_description
1 polymer ?
#
loop_
_entity_poly.entity_id
_entity_poly.type
_entity_poly.pdbx_seq_one_letter_code
_entity_poly.pdbx_strand_id
1 'polypeptide(L)'
;MMLMKSGRFKVGSQHTVSGEDYEDIKAFSDLQWSYVMAAAQQLANDEPSENERILFLVSLMYGCYLRISEVAARPGFSPIMGQFKRDAKTSVWGFHIPRSKGGKKRSVAVSKELLSALQRYRTYLGLKPLPAPNENTPLFIRHRAAGRGRDTGLLNANLGIRQLREQIYIVIEQAAQHAEADGFDQDANEMRQLTPHSIRHTGISHDINLVGRPLSHVQADAGHDSIDTTSQYLHTSRVERHQSAENKPLDHLS
;
A
#
# COMPACT_ATOMS: atom_id res chain seq x y z
N MET A 1 31.13 -42.39 41.55
CA MET A 1 31.92 -42.31 40.31
C MET A 1 30.94 -42.40 39.14
N MET A 2 30.91 -41.35 38.32
CA MET A 2 30.41 -41.22 36.92
C MET A 2 30.12 -42.57 36.18
N LEU A 3 29.12 -42.74 35.30
CA LEU A 3 28.59 -41.87 34.24
C LEU A 3 27.13 -42.26 33.89
N MET A 4 26.26 -41.27 33.65
CA MET A 4 25.07 -41.43 32.80
C MET A 4 25.32 -40.78 31.43
N LYS A 5 24.95 -41.50 30.37
CA LYS A 5 25.12 -41.12 28.96
C LYS A 5 24.30 -39.89 28.61
N SER A 6 24.96 -38.92 27.98
CA SER A 6 24.45 -37.65 27.48
C SER A 6 23.50 -37.83 26.30
N GLY A 7 22.24 -37.44 26.47
CA GLY A 7 21.31 -37.15 25.38
C GLY A 7 21.71 -35.84 24.70
N ARG A 8 22.09 -35.90 23.42
CA ARG A 8 22.33 -34.72 22.59
C ARG A 8 21.00 -34.03 22.27
N PHE A 9 20.63 -33.04 23.07
CA PHE A 9 19.69 -32.01 22.63
C PHE A 9 20.39 -31.16 21.56
N LYS A 10 19.93 -31.32 20.32
CA LYS A 10 20.33 -30.49 19.19
C LYS A 10 19.77 -29.10 19.46
N VAL A 11 20.61 -28.16 19.90
CA VAL A 11 20.28 -26.74 20.02
C VAL A 11 19.82 -26.29 18.64
N GLY A 12 18.53 -26.02 18.52
CA GLY A 12 17.95 -25.46 17.30
C GLY A 12 18.69 -24.17 16.99
N SER A 13 19.15 -24.05 15.74
CA SER A 13 19.73 -22.84 15.21
C SER A 13 18.81 -21.68 15.55
N GLN A 14 19.27 -20.78 16.43
CA GLN A 14 18.67 -19.47 16.59
C GLN A 14 18.60 -18.88 15.19
N HIS A 15 17.39 -18.83 14.62
CA HIS A 15 17.11 -17.93 13.54
C HIS A 15 17.48 -16.56 14.09
N THR A 16 18.56 -16.02 13.58
CA THR A 16 18.85 -14.60 13.63
C THR A 16 17.64 -13.93 12.98
N VAL A 17 16.68 -13.55 13.82
CA VAL A 17 15.72 -12.52 13.50
C VAL A 17 16.61 -11.33 13.20
N SER A 18 16.79 -11.04 11.91
CA SER A 18 17.35 -9.79 11.46
C SER A 18 16.52 -8.73 12.17
N GLY A 19 17.14 -8.08 13.17
CA GLY A 19 16.59 -6.88 13.76
C GLY A 19 16.39 -5.90 12.62
N GLU A 20 15.14 -5.79 12.17
CA GLU A 20 14.71 -4.57 11.52
C GLU A 20 14.73 -3.56 12.68
N ASP A 21 15.72 -2.67 12.64
CA ASP A 21 15.82 -1.54 13.54
C ASP A 21 14.42 -0.92 13.70
N TYR A 22 14.01 -0.76 14.95
CA TYR A 22 12.72 -0.22 15.39
C TYR A 22 12.64 1.28 15.09
N GLU A 23 12.91 1.67 13.84
CA GLU A 23 12.81 3.04 13.35
C GLU A 23 11.33 3.48 13.31
N ASP A 24 11.10 4.70 13.78
CA ASP A 24 9.86 5.45 13.71
C ASP A 24 9.08 5.13 12.43
N ILE A 25 7.87 4.56 12.56
CA ILE A 25 7.00 4.29 11.41
C ILE A 25 6.62 5.64 10.80
N LYS A 26 7.34 6.06 9.76
CA LYS A 26 7.11 7.33 9.08
C LYS A 26 5.86 7.24 8.20
N ALA A 27 4.72 7.69 8.74
CA ALA A 27 3.45 7.86 8.04
C ALA A 27 3.11 9.36 7.93
N PHE A 28 2.33 9.73 6.91
CA PHE A 28 1.65 11.02 6.84
C PHE A 28 0.62 11.14 7.98
N SER A 29 0.49 12.33 8.57
CA SER A 29 -0.66 12.68 9.41
C SER A 29 -1.94 12.82 8.58
N ASP A 30 -3.11 12.87 9.23
CA ASP A 30 -4.40 13.05 8.54
C ASP A 30 -4.42 14.32 7.67
N LEU A 31 -3.85 15.42 8.18
CA LEU A 31 -3.73 16.68 7.46
C LEU A 31 -2.81 16.55 6.25
N GLN A 32 -1.60 16.02 6.46
CA GLN A 32 -0.62 15.84 5.39
C GLN A 32 -1.16 14.90 4.28
N TRP A 33 -1.87 13.84 4.68
CA TRP A 33 -2.51 12.92 3.74
C TRP A 33 -3.63 13.60 2.92
N SER A 34 -4.40 14.48 3.55
CA SER A 34 -5.40 15.31 2.86
C SER A 34 -4.74 16.14 1.74
N TYR A 35 -3.62 16.81 2.03
CA TYR A 35 -2.85 17.53 1.01
C TYR A 35 -2.34 16.63 -0.11
N VAL A 36 -1.85 15.43 0.20
CA VAL A 36 -1.39 14.45 -0.81
C VAL A 36 -2.52 14.08 -1.76
N MET A 37 -3.70 13.75 -1.24
CA MET A 37 -4.85 13.37 -2.07
C MET A 37 -5.38 14.55 -2.89
N ALA A 38 -5.43 15.75 -2.30
CA ALA A 38 -5.81 16.98 -3.02
C ALA A 38 -4.83 17.30 -4.16
N ALA A 39 -3.52 17.25 -3.89
CA ALA A 39 -2.49 17.48 -4.90
C ALA A 39 -2.53 16.43 -6.02
N ALA A 40 -2.71 15.14 -5.68
CA ALA A 40 -2.84 14.08 -6.67
C ALA A 40 -4.03 14.32 -7.61
N GLN A 41 -5.16 14.74 -7.04
CA GLN A 41 -6.39 15.02 -7.77
C GLN A 41 -6.24 16.27 -8.65
N GLN A 42 -5.60 17.32 -8.16
CA GLN A 42 -5.33 18.54 -8.93
C GLN A 42 -4.39 18.26 -10.10
N LEU A 43 -3.23 17.62 -9.85
CA LEU A 43 -2.28 17.24 -10.90
C LEU A 43 -2.96 16.47 -12.04
N ALA A 44 -3.81 15.50 -11.68
CA ALA A 44 -4.55 14.69 -12.63
C ALA A 44 -5.63 15.47 -13.40
N ASN A 45 -6.20 16.53 -12.84
CA ASN A 45 -7.16 17.39 -13.51
C ASN A 45 -6.48 18.41 -14.44
N ASP A 46 -5.36 18.98 -14.00
CA ASP A 46 -4.66 20.06 -14.69
C ASP A 46 -3.90 19.54 -15.91
N GLU A 47 -3.19 18.41 -15.78
CA GLU A 47 -2.48 17.75 -16.88
C GLU A 47 -2.71 16.23 -16.83
N PRO A 48 -3.92 15.76 -17.22
CA PRO A 48 -4.26 14.34 -17.18
C PRO A 48 -3.30 13.50 -17.99
N SER A 49 -2.76 14.05 -19.09
CA SER A 49 -1.87 13.37 -20.01
C SER A 49 -0.58 12.87 -19.34
N GLU A 50 -0.15 13.50 -18.25
CA GLU A 50 1.05 13.10 -17.50
C GLU A 50 0.70 12.52 -16.11
N ASN A 51 -0.40 12.96 -15.50
CA ASN A 51 -0.62 12.80 -14.06
C ASN A 51 -1.78 11.89 -13.65
N GLU A 52 -2.66 11.45 -14.54
CA GLU A 52 -3.77 10.55 -14.15
C GLU A 52 -3.23 9.24 -13.50
N ARG A 53 -2.06 8.80 -13.97
CA ARG A 53 -1.30 7.68 -13.37
C ARG A 53 -0.93 7.91 -11.91
N ILE A 54 -0.61 9.15 -11.51
CA ILE A 54 -0.13 9.49 -10.18
C ILE A 54 -1.27 9.31 -9.19
N LEU A 55 -2.43 9.87 -9.51
CA LEU A 55 -3.63 9.73 -8.69
C LEU A 55 -3.99 8.25 -8.47
N PHE A 56 -3.98 7.45 -9.53
CA PHE A 56 -4.27 6.03 -9.42
C PHE A 56 -3.18 5.27 -8.63
N LEU A 57 -1.90 5.60 -8.82
CA LEU A 57 -0.78 5.00 -8.09
C LEU A 57 -0.90 5.24 -6.58
N VAL A 58 -1.13 6.49 -6.17
CA VAL A 58 -1.30 6.87 -4.76
C VAL A 58 -2.50 6.14 -4.16
N SER A 59 -3.65 6.18 -4.85
CA SER A 59 -4.89 5.52 -4.41
C SER A 59 -4.70 4.02 -4.22
N LEU A 60 -4.02 3.36 -5.17
CA LEU A 60 -3.76 1.92 -5.12
C LEU A 60 -2.76 1.55 -4.03
N MET A 61 -1.67 2.31 -3.87
CA MET A 61 -0.69 2.05 -2.82
C MET A 61 -1.28 2.23 -1.43
N TYR A 62 -2.09 3.27 -1.23
CA TYR A 62 -2.81 3.52 0.02
C TYR A 62 -3.85 2.44 0.30
N GLY A 63 -4.82 2.25 -0.60
CA GLY A 63 -5.98 1.38 -0.37
C GLY A 63 -5.69 -0.13 -0.40
N CYS A 64 -4.51 -0.54 -0.86
CA CYS A 64 -4.08 -1.95 -0.83
C CYS A 64 -2.77 -2.16 -0.05
N TYR A 65 -2.29 -1.13 0.66
CA TYR A 65 -1.06 -1.16 1.44
C TYR A 65 0.15 -1.62 0.62
N LEU A 66 0.25 -1.31 -0.66
CA LEU A 66 1.22 -1.98 -1.52
C LEU A 66 2.63 -1.46 -1.30
N ARG A 67 3.61 -2.37 -1.39
CA ARG A 67 5.00 -1.96 -1.58
C ARG A 67 5.15 -1.49 -3.03
N ILE A 68 6.03 -0.51 -3.27
CA ILE A 68 6.27 -0.03 -4.64
C ILE A 68 6.72 -1.15 -5.60
N SER A 69 7.43 -2.17 -5.10
CA SER A 69 7.86 -3.34 -5.89
C SER A 69 6.73 -4.32 -6.26
N GLU A 70 5.55 -4.17 -5.66
CA GLU A 70 4.33 -4.94 -5.95
C GLU A 70 3.48 -4.28 -7.05
N VAL A 71 3.75 -3.00 -7.36
CA VAL A 71 3.08 -2.22 -8.43
C VAL A 71 4.02 -1.78 -9.55
N ALA A 72 5.32 -2.10 -9.46
CA ALA A 72 6.33 -1.79 -10.47
C ALA A 72 6.73 -3.01 -11.29
N ALA A 73 7.12 -2.80 -12.54
CA ALA A 73 7.84 -3.81 -13.31
C ALA A 73 9.24 -4.06 -12.73
N ARG A 74 9.60 -5.34 -12.62
CA ARG A 74 10.91 -5.83 -12.20
C ARG A 74 11.21 -7.20 -12.84
N PRO A 75 12.46 -7.69 -12.83
CA PRO A 75 12.77 -9.01 -13.38
C PRO A 75 11.84 -10.11 -12.82
N GLY A 76 11.16 -10.81 -13.72
CA GLY A 76 10.24 -11.90 -13.37
C GLY A 76 8.87 -11.46 -12.80
N PHE A 77 8.54 -10.17 -12.82
CA PHE A 77 7.22 -9.67 -12.40
C PHE A 77 6.82 -8.38 -13.15
N SER A 78 5.64 -8.40 -13.76
CA SER A 78 5.04 -7.26 -14.45
C SER A 78 3.58 -7.13 -14.00
N PRO A 79 3.18 -6.01 -13.38
CA PRO A 79 1.83 -5.85 -12.85
C PRO A 79 0.81 -5.60 -13.96
N ILE A 80 -0.38 -6.20 -13.86
CA ILE A 80 -1.41 -6.15 -14.91
C ILE A 80 -2.78 -5.83 -14.32
N MET A 81 -3.65 -5.26 -15.13
CA MET A 81 -5.03 -4.91 -14.78
C MET A 81 -5.82 -6.14 -14.32
N GLY A 82 -5.56 -7.33 -14.89
CA GLY A 82 -6.18 -8.60 -14.48
C GLY A 82 -5.80 -9.09 -13.07
N GLN A 83 -4.95 -8.36 -12.34
CA GLN A 83 -4.76 -8.56 -10.90
C GLN A 83 -5.97 -8.10 -10.09
N PHE A 84 -6.75 -7.13 -10.59
CA PHE A 84 -8.08 -6.87 -10.05
C PHE A 84 -9.00 -8.00 -10.50
N LYS A 85 -9.48 -8.77 -9.53
CA LYS A 85 -10.33 -9.92 -9.75
C LYS A 85 -11.61 -9.78 -8.97
N ARG A 86 -12.72 -10.02 -9.66
CA ARG A 86 -14.03 -10.17 -9.02
C ARG A 86 -14.23 -11.63 -8.67
N ASP A 87 -14.50 -11.91 -7.40
CA ASP A 87 -14.91 -13.24 -6.98
C ASP A 87 -16.27 -13.60 -7.60
N ALA A 88 -16.36 -14.77 -8.22
CA ALA A 88 -17.56 -15.17 -8.95
C ALA A 88 -18.76 -15.48 -8.03
N LYS A 89 -18.50 -15.85 -6.76
CA LYS A 89 -19.53 -16.23 -5.80
C LYS A 89 -19.99 -15.03 -4.97
N THR A 90 -19.05 -14.26 -4.44
CA THR A 90 -19.34 -13.14 -3.53
C THR A 90 -19.49 -11.82 -4.26
N SER A 91 -19.09 -11.73 -5.54
CA SER A 91 -19.05 -10.49 -6.32
C SER A 91 -18.11 -9.42 -5.77
N VAL A 92 -17.30 -9.75 -4.77
CA VAL A 92 -16.33 -8.85 -4.14
C VAL A 92 -15.10 -8.71 -5.03
N TRP A 93 -14.58 -7.49 -5.16
CA TRP A 93 -13.33 -7.22 -5.86
C TRP A 93 -12.13 -7.34 -4.92
N GLY A 94 -11.07 -7.95 -5.42
CA GLY A 94 -9.78 -8.01 -4.73
C GLY A 94 -8.62 -7.72 -5.68
N PHE A 95 -7.53 -7.17 -5.15
CA PHE A 95 -6.28 -6.98 -5.86
C PHE A 95 -5.32 -8.13 -5.53
N HIS A 96 -5.07 -8.99 -6.51
CA HIS A 96 -4.26 -10.20 -6.35
C HIS A 96 -2.78 -9.91 -6.57
N ILE A 97 -1.97 -10.19 -5.55
CA ILE A 97 -0.52 -10.01 -5.54
C ILE A 97 0.12 -11.39 -5.64
N PRO A 98 0.64 -11.77 -6.83
CA PRO A 98 1.11 -13.14 -7.05
C PRO A 98 2.50 -13.42 -6.44
N ARG A 99 3.27 -12.37 -6.07
CA ARG A 99 4.58 -12.49 -5.43
C ARG A 99 4.88 -11.27 -4.55
N SER A 100 4.83 -11.44 -3.23
CA SER A 100 5.29 -10.47 -2.23
C SER A 100 6.72 -10.74 -1.74
N LYS A 101 7.19 -9.99 -0.73
CA LYS A 101 8.38 -10.36 0.09
C LYS A 101 8.20 -11.81 0.57
N GLY A 102 9.25 -12.63 0.45
CA GLY A 102 9.20 -14.06 0.79
C GLY A 102 8.46 -14.97 -0.19
N GLY A 103 8.01 -14.46 -1.35
CA GLY A 103 7.34 -15.27 -2.39
C GLY A 103 5.88 -15.62 -2.09
N LYS A 104 5.30 -15.06 -1.02
CA LYS A 104 3.91 -15.30 -0.63
C LYS A 104 2.94 -14.65 -1.63
N LYS A 105 1.76 -15.28 -1.77
CA LYS A 105 0.63 -14.76 -2.53
C LYS A 105 -0.40 -14.20 -1.56
N ARG A 106 -1.02 -13.07 -1.89
CA ARG A 106 -2.15 -12.55 -1.15
C ARG A 106 -3.13 -11.82 -2.06
N SER A 107 -4.35 -11.66 -1.60
CA SER A 107 -5.36 -10.83 -2.26
C SER A 107 -5.84 -9.81 -1.24
N VAL A 108 -5.84 -8.55 -1.62
CA VAL A 108 -6.32 -7.45 -0.76
C VAL A 108 -7.73 -7.08 -1.17
N ALA A 109 -8.64 -6.91 -0.21
CA ALA A 109 -9.99 -6.45 -0.50
C ALA A 109 -9.96 -5.03 -1.11
N VAL A 110 -10.70 -4.82 -2.20
CA VAL A 110 -10.75 -3.52 -2.89
C VAL A 110 -11.98 -2.75 -2.44
N SER A 111 -11.77 -1.56 -1.87
CA SER A 111 -12.86 -0.66 -1.47
C SER A 111 -13.62 -0.10 -2.69
N LYS A 112 -14.83 0.41 -2.46
CA LYS A 112 -15.63 1.06 -3.52
C LYS A 112 -14.92 2.28 -4.11
N GLU A 113 -14.23 3.06 -3.29
CA GLU A 113 -13.46 4.22 -3.72
C GLU A 113 -12.26 3.81 -4.58
N LEU A 114 -11.51 2.78 -4.17
CA LEU A 114 -10.40 2.28 -4.98
C LEU A 114 -10.90 1.66 -6.30
N LEU A 115 -12.05 1.00 -6.29
CA LEU A 115 -12.68 0.52 -7.52
C LEU A 115 -13.07 1.66 -8.46
N SER A 116 -13.57 2.77 -7.89
CA SER A 116 -13.91 3.98 -8.66
C SER A 116 -12.65 4.65 -9.24
N ALA A 117 -11.56 4.71 -8.47
CA ALA A 117 -10.26 5.19 -8.95
C ALA A 117 -9.71 4.32 -10.10
N LEU A 118 -9.87 2.99 -10.02
CA LEU A 118 -9.52 2.08 -11.10
C LEU A 118 -10.36 2.35 -12.36
N GLN A 119 -11.67 2.51 -12.21
CA GLN A 119 -12.58 2.79 -13.33
C GLN A 119 -12.24 4.10 -14.03
N ARG A 120 -11.95 5.14 -13.24
CA ARG A 120 -11.52 6.45 -13.73
C ARG A 120 -10.25 6.32 -14.56
N TYR A 121 -9.19 5.74 -14.00
CA TYR A 121 -7.92 5.60 -14.69
C TYR A 121 -8.02 4.74 -15.96
N ARG A 122 -8.78 3.64 -15.91
CA ARG A 122 -9.02 2.80 -17.09
C ARG A 122 -9.78 3.53 -18.19
N THR A 123 -10.78 4.32 -17.83
CA THR A 123 -11.55 5.13 -18.79
C THR A 123 -10.67 6.18 -19.45
N TYR A 124 -9.79 6.84 -18.68
CA TYR A 124 -8.79 7.75 -19.22
C TYR A 124 -7.85 7.05 -20.22
N LEU A 125 -7.47 5.78 -19.97
CA LEU A 125 -6.70 4.96 -20.91
C LEU A 125 -7.50 4.47 -22.14
N GLY A 126 -8.78 4.82 -22.25
CA GLY A 126 -9.67 4.33 -23.32
C GLY A 126 -10.07 2.86 -23.16
N LEU A 127 -9.92 2.29 -21.96
CA LEU A 127 -10.27 0.91 -21.64
C LEU A 127 -11.68 0.81 -21.04
N LYS A 128 -12.25 -0.40 -21.02
CA LYS A 128 -13.50 -0.66 -20.28
C LYS A 128 -13.29 -0.37 -18.78
N PRO A 129 -14.28 0.22 -18.07
CA PRO A 129 -14.10 0.64 -16.68
C PRO A 129 -13.65 -0.47 -15.72
N LEU A 130 -14.09 -1.71 -15.96
CA LEU A 130 -13.67 -2.88 -15.18
C LEU A 130 -12.83 -3.82 -16.03
N PRO A 131 -11.82 -4.48 -15.45
CA PRO A 131 -10.98 -5.41 -16.18
C PRO A 131 -11.72 -6.70 -16.52
N ALA A 132 -11.39 -7.25 -17.69
CA ALA A 132 -11.85 -8.57 -18.08
C ALA A 132 -11.08 -9.65 -17.30
N PRO A 133 -11.68 -10.84 -17.09
CA PRO A 133 -10.93 -11.98 -16.57
C PRO A 133 -9.67 -12.25 -17.42
N ASN A 134 -8.53 -12.43 -16.75
CA ASN A 134 -7.23 -12.70 -17.39
C ASN A 134 -6.70 -11.58 -18.31
N GLU A 135 -7.15 -10.33 -18.11
CA GLU A 135 -6.62 -9.18 -18.85
C GLU A 135 -5.13 -8.96 -18.57
N ASN A 136 -4.31 -8.93 -19.63
CA ASN A 136 -2.86 -8.74 -19.55
C ASN A 136 -2.42 -7.28 -19.75
N THR A 137 -3.35 -6.33 -19.80
CA THR A 137 -3.04 -4.91 -19.93
C THR A 137 -2.14 -4.47 -18.78
N PRO A 138 -0.99 -3.83 -19.06
CA PRO A 138 -0.09 -3.34 -18.02
C PRO A 138 -0.78 -2.33 -17.08
N LEU A 139 -0.43 -2.39 -15.80
CA LEU A 139 -1.06 -1.56 -14.78
C LEU A 139 -0.64 -0.08 -14.89
N PHE A 140 0.64 0.20 -15.14
CA PHE A 140 1.16 1.57 -15.28
C PHE A 140 1.98 1.70 -16.56
N ILE A 141 1.33 2.03 -17.68
CA ILE A 141 1.97 2.14 -19.01
C ILE A 141 2.91 3.33 -19.12
N ARG A 142 3.95 3.30 -19.96
CA ARG A 142 4.76 4.49 -20.31
C ARG A 142 4.03 5.40 -21.30
N HIS A 143 4.26 6.71 -21.24
CA HIS A 143 3.80 7.67 -22.28
C HIS A 143 4.64 7.65 -23.56
N ARG A 144 5.86 7.08 -23.52
CA ARG A 144 6.78 7.00 -24.66
C ARG A 144 7.39 5.59 -24.76
N ALA A 145 7.62 5.14 -25.98
CA ALA A 145 8.35 3.90 -26.24
C ALA A 145 9.76 3.97 -25.65
N ALA A 146 10.27 2.84 -25.14
CA ALA A 146 11.63 2.80 -24.60
C ALA A 146 12.65 3.03 -25.73
N GLY A 147 13.56 3.99 -25.54
CA GLY A 147 14.64 4.26 -26.50
C GLY A 147 15.82 3.27 -26.43
N ARG A 148 16.00 2.57 -25.30
CA ARG A 148 17.01 1.52 -25.06
C ARG A 148 16.52 0.48 -24.04
N GLY A 149 17.06 -0.74 -24.08
CA GLY A 149 16.80 -1.81 -23.10
C GLY A 149 15.81 -2.88 -23.59
N ARG A 150 15.46 -3.84 -22.72
CA ARG A 150 14.67 -5.04 -23.10
C ARG A 150 13.25 -4.77 -23.65
N ASP A 151 12.74 -3.56 -23.45
CA ASP A 151 11.41 -3.12 -23.91
C ASP A 151 11.49 -2.09 -25.08
N THR A 152 12.63 -1.99 -25.78
CA THR A 152 12.75 -1.08 -26.94
C THR A 152 11.65 -1.31 -27.96
N GLY A 153 10.97 -0.23 -28.36
CA GLY A 153 9.87 -0.27 -29.32
C GLY A 153 8.52 -0.75 -28.77
N LEU A 154 8.45 -1.25 -27.53
CA LEU A 154 7.17 -1.57 -26.89
C LEU A 154 6.50 -0.29 -26.39
N LEU A 155 5.51 0.19 -27.14
CA LEU A 155 4.48 1.07 -26.61
C LEU A 155 3.74 0.31 -25.50
N ASN A 156 3.51 0.96 -24.35
CA ASN A 156 2.73 0.43 -23.22
C ASN A 156 3.43 -0.56 -22.27
N ALA A 157 4.77 -0.62 -22.19
CA ALA A 157 5.42 -1.36 -21.11
C ALA A 157 5.17 -0.71 -19.73
N ASN A 158 5.13 -1.54 -18.67
CA ASN A 158 5.02 -1.04 -17.29
C ASN A 158 6.20 -0.13 -16.91
N LEU A 159 5.93 0.82 -16.01
CA LEU A 159 6.96 1.60 -15.32
C LEU A 159 7.74 0.74 -14.32
N GLY A 160 9.04 0.98 -14.26
CA GLY A 160 9.92 0.36 -13.26
C GLY A 160 9.87 1.09 -11.91
N ILE A 161 10.53 0.51 -10.90
CA ILE A 161 10.52 1.02 -9.51
C ILE A 161 10.97 2.48 -9.43
N ARG A 162 12.06 2.86 -10.14
CA ARG A 162 12.58 4.23 -10.14
C ARG A 162 11.54 5.22 -10.66
N GLN A 163 10.89 4.89 -11.79
CA GLN A 163 9.93 5.77 -12.43
C GLN A 163 8.69 5.96 -11.55
N LEU A 164 8.14 4.89 -10.97
CA LEU A 164 7.01 5.04 -10.04
C LEU A 164 7.38 5.82 -8.78
N ARG A 165 8.63 5.71 -8.30
CA ARG A 165 9.10 6.48 -7.15
C ARG A 165 9.14 7.98 -7.48
N GLU A 166 9.62 8.34 -8.67
CA GLU A 166 9.60 9.73 -9.15
C GLU A 166 8.18 10.29 -9.20
N GLN A 167 7.21 9.50 -9.69
CA GLN A 167 5.79 9.88 -9.69
C GLN A 167 5.25 10.18 -8.28
N ILE A 168 5.63 9.36 -7.28
CA ILE A 168 5.26 9.61 -5.89
C ILE A 168 5.93 10.87 -5.33
N TYR A 169 7.20 11.13 -5.65
CA TYR A 169 7.85 12.34 -5.15
C TYR A 169 7.29 13.63 -5.77
N ILE A 170 6.81 13.59 -7.02
CA ILE A 170 6.11 14.74 -7.64
C ILE A 170 4.89 15.15 -6.80
N VAL A 171 4.03 14.20 -6.43
CA VAL A 171 2.83 14.52 -5.65
C VAL A 171 3.13 14.88 -4.20
N ILE A 172 4.14 14.27 -3.58
CA ILE A 172 4.58 14.66 -2.23
C ILE A 172 5.09 16.10 -2.21
N GLU A 173 5.92 16.48 -3.19
CA GLU A 173 6.44 17.84 -3.28
C GLU A 173 5.32 18.86 -3.54
N GLN A 174 4.40 18.57 -4.45
CA GLN A 174 3.23 19.44 -4.69
C GLN A 174 2.36 19.60 -3.46
N ALA A 175 2.10 18.50 -2.74
CA ALA A 175 1.35 18.53 -1.50
C ALA A 175 2.06 19.35 -0.41
N ALA A 176 3.38 19.22 -0.29
CA ALA A 176 4.18 20.01 0.64
C ALA A 176 4.16 21.51 0.28
N GLN A 177 4.24 21.86 -1.01
CA GLN A 177 4.13 23.25 -1.47
C GLN A 177 2.76 23.86 -1.13
N HIS A 178 1.68 23.10 -1.28
CA HIS A 178 0.35 23.57 -0.87
C HIS A 178 0.24 23.75 0.64
N ALA A 179 0.76 22.81 1.44
CA ALA A 179 0.78 22.93 2.89
C ALA A 179 1.60 24.15 3.35
N GLU A 180 2.76 24.38 2.75
CA GLU A 180 3.62 25.54 3.01
C GLU A 180 2.93 26.86 2.63
N ALA A 181 2.24 26.90 1.49
CA ALA A 181 1.46 28.07 1.07
C ALA A 181 0.32 28.43 2.04
N ASP A 182 -0.24 27.43 2.73
CA ASP A 182 -1.27 27.60 3.75
C ASP A 182 -0.70 27.89 5.16
N GLY A 183 0.63 27.99 5.29
CA GLY A 183 1.32 28.31 6.54
C GLY A 183 1.69 27.11 7.42
N PHE A 184 1.63 25.89 6.88
CA PHE A 184 2.03 24.66 7.57
C PHE A 184 3.50 24.29 7.23
N ASP A 185 4.43 25.21 7.50
CA ASP A 185 5.85 25.06 7.16
C ASP A 185 6.49 23.79 7.73
N GLN A 186 6.13 23.43 8.97
CA GLN A 186 6.68 22.24 9.62
C GLN A 186 6.18 20.96 8.94
N ASP A 187 4.86 20.84 8.72
CA ASP A 187 4.27 19.69 8.02
C ASP A 187 4.85 19.55 6.61
N ALA A 188 5.00 20.66 5.87
CA ALA A 188 5.59 20.64 4.54
C ALA A 188 7.03 20.10 4.55
N ASN A 189 7.84 20.51 5.52
CA ASN A 189 9.21 20.01 5.68
C ASN A 189 9.25 18.52 6.04
N GLU A 190 8.35 18.06 6.90
CA GLU A 190 8.22 16.64 7.25
C GLU A 190 7.78 15.80 6.04
N MET A 191 6.79 16.28 5.29
CA MET A 191 6.27 15.63 4.08
C MET A 191 7.38 15.38 3.06
N ARG A 192 8.29 16.34 2.86
CA ARG A 192 9.43 16.20 1.91
C ARG A 192 10.42 15.10 2.29
N GLN A 193 10.40 14.61 3.53
CA GLN A 193 11.22 13.47 3.97
C GLN A 193 10.50 12.12 3.81
N LEU A 194 9.21 12.12 3.47
CA LEU A 194 8.42 10.90 3.32
C LEU A 194 8.66 10.22 1.99
N THR A 195 8.36 8.92 1.94
CA THR A 195 8.71 8.05 0.81
C THR A 195 7.49 7.25 0.34
N PRO A 196 7.59 6.50 -0.79
CA PRO A 196 6.51 5.59 -1.17
C PRO A 196 6.15 4.56 -0.09
N HIS A 197 7.06 4.23 0.83
CA HIS A 197 6.73 3.33 1.93
C HIS A 197 5.83 3.99 2.98
N SER A 198 5.96 5.32 3.15
CA SER A 198 5.12 6.11 4.04
C SER A 198 3.65 6.07 3.65
N ILE A 199 3.34 6.05 2.34
CA ILE A 199 1.95 5.87 1.85
C ILE A 199 1.35 4.54 2.33
N ARG A 200 2.15 3.46 2.31
CA ARG A 200 1.71 2.17 2.83
C ARG A 200 1.46 2.24 4.33
N HIS A 201 2.36 2.87 5.09
CA HIS A 201 2.19 3.03 6.53
C HIS A 201 0.94 3.83 6.88
N THR A 202 0.70 4.93 6.16
CA THR A 202 -0.51 5.76 6.29
C THR A 202 -1.77 4.96 6.01
N GLY A 203 -1.81 4.18 4.91
CA GLY A 203 -2.97 3.32 4.62
C GLY A 203 -3.27 2.33 5.73
N ILE A 204 -2.24 1.64 6.24
CA ILE A 204 -2.40 0.68 7.35
C ILE A 204 -2.89 1.38 8.62
N SER A 205 -2.28 2.51 8.98
CA SER A 205 -2.66 3.27 10.18
C SER A 205 -4.10 3.79 10.08
N HIS A 206 -4.49 4.38 8.95
CA HIS A 206 -5.83 4.92 8.76
C HIS A 206 -6.90 3.82 8.78
N ASP A 207 -6.67 2.69 8.11
CA ASP A 207 -7.66 1.61 8.11
C ASP A 207 -7.85 1.00 9.52
N ILE A 208 -6.81 1.00 10.35
CA ILE A 208 -6.90 0.53 11.75
C ILE A 208 -7.56 1.59 12.63
N ASN A 209 -7.04 2.82 12.65
CA ASN A 209 -7.36 3.82 13.67
C ASN A 209 -8.55 4.71 13.28
N LEU A 210 -8.79 4.95 11.99
CA LEU A 210 -9.88 5.83 11.52
C LEU A 210 -11.08 5.02 11.03
N VAL A 211 -10.84 3.93 10.27
CA VAL A 211 -11.91 3.08 9.74
C VAL A 211 -12.33 1.99 10.73
N GLY A 212 -11.45 1.62 11.67
CA GLY A 212 -11.73 0.58 12.67
C GLY A 212 -11.70 -0.84 12.10
N ARG A 213 -10.95 -1.09 11.02
CA ARG A 213 -10.84 -2.44 10.46
C ARG A 213 -10.14 -3.38 11.44
N PRO A 214 -10.64 -4.60 11.62
CA PRO A 214 -10.02 -5.58 12.52
C PRO A 214 -8.54 -5.80 12.17
N LEU A 215 -7.68 -5.82 13.20
CA LEU A 215 -6.22 -5.94 13.04
C LEU A 215 -5.82 -7.18 12.25
N SER A 216 -6.51 -8.31 12.45
CA SER A 216 -6.28 -9.56 11.71
C SER A 216 -6.57 -9.42 10.22
N HIS A 217 -7.57 -8.63 9.84
CA HIS A 217 -7.88 -8.38 8.43
C HIS A 217 -6.79 -7.51 7.78
N VAL A 218 -6.40 -6.43 8.46
CA VAL A 218 -5.34 -5.53 7.97
C VAL A 218 -4.00 -6.26 7.89
N GLN A 219 -3.67 -7.11 8.87
CA GLN A 219 -2.46 -7.93 8.87
C GLN A 219 -2.39 -8.86 7.64
N ALA A 220 -3.49 -9.56 7.34
CA ALA A 220 -3.58 -10.45 6.19
C ALA A 220 -3.43 -9.68 4.86
N ASP A 221 -4.13 -8.56 4.71
CA ASP A 221 -4.10 -7.70 3.52
C ASP A 221 -2.72 -7.03 3.32
N ALA A 222 -2.13 -6.53 4.40
CA ALA A 222 -0.78 -5.95 4.39
C ALA A 222 0.29 -7.02 4.10
N GLY A 223 0.00 -8.29 4.39
CA GLY A 223 0.93 -9.41 4.26
C GLY A 223 2.07 -9.33 5.27
N HIS A 224 1.74 -9.01 6.54
CA HIS A 224 2.69 -9.10 7.66
C HIS A 224 2.73 -10.51 8.22
N ASP A 225 3.91 -10.96 8.61
CA ASP A 225 4.11 -12.34 9.10
C ASP A 225 3.69 -12.52 10.56
N SER A 226 3.71 -11.45 11.36
CA SER A 226 3.19 -11.43 12.72
C SER A 226 2.12 -10.35 12.90
N ILE A 227 1.18 -10.63 13.80
CA ILE A 227 0.26 -9.62 14.31
C ILE A 227 0.99 -8.50 15.04
N ASP A 228 2.15 -8.80 15.64
CA ASP A 228 2.99 -7.83 16.35
C ASP A 228 3.50 -6.71 15.43
N THR A 229 3.79 -7.03 14.17
CA THR A 229 4.16 -6.01 13.17
C THR A 229 2.99 -5.07 12.87
N THR A 230 1.76 -5.58 12.97
CA THR A 230 0.55 -4.80 12.67
C THR A 230 0.06 -4.04 13.91
N SER A 231 0.27 -4.58 15.11
CA SER A 231 -0.10 -3.90 16.36
C SER A 231 0.70 -2.61 16.61
N GLN A 232 1.87 -2.45 15.98
CA GLN A 232 2.66 -1.21 16.02
C GLN A 232 1.89 0.01 15.47
N TYR A 233 0.84 -0.19 14.67
CA TYR A 233 0.01 0.89 14.14
C TYR A 233 -1.15 1.27 15.08
N LEU A 234 -1.37 0.57 16.19
CA LEU A 234 -2.45 0.89 17.11
C LEU A 234 -2.09 2.13 17.94
N HIS A 235 -2.89 3.19 17.80
CA HIS A 235 -2.78 4.40 18.62
C HIS A 235 -3.83 4.41 19.72
N THR A 236 -3.87 3.38 20.58
CA THR A 236 -4.87 3.36 21.67
C THR A 236 -4.43 4.23 22.84
N SER A 237 -5.17 5.30 23.13
CA SER A 237 -4.93 6.07 24.35
C SER A 237 -5.36 5.27 25.59
N ARG A 238 -4.76 5.58 26.75
CA ARG A 238 -5.19 4.95 28.01
C ARG A 238 -6.66 5.24 28.31
N VAL A 239 -7.17 6.42 27.97
CA VAL A 239 -8.57 6.81 28.19
C VAL A 239 -9.51 5.97 27.33
N GLU A 240 -9.20 5.85 26.05
CA GLU A 240 -9.97 5.04 25.09
C GLU A 240 -10.06 3.56 25.53
N ARG A 241 -8.94 2.99 26.02
CA ARG A 241 -8.95 1.61 26.56
C ARG A 241 -9.88 1.47 27.77
N HIS A 242 -9.92 2.43 28.68
CA HIS A 242 -10.84 2.38 29.82
C HIS A 242 -12.31 2.55 29.38
N GLN A 243 -12.59 3.51 28.50
CA GLN A 243 -13.94 3.74 27.97
C GLN A 243 -14.47 2.50 27.23
N SER A 244 -13.63 1.85 26.42
CA SER A 244 -14.03 0.63 25.69
C SER A 244 -14.41 -0.53 26.62
N ALA A 245 -13.91 -0.54 27.85
CA ALA A 245 -14.20 -1.58 28.84
C ALA A 245 -15.37 -1.23 29.76
N GLU A 246 -15.79 0.05 29.82
CA GLU A 246 -16.74 0.57 30.79
C GLU A 246 -18.10 -0.15 30.74
N ASN A 247 -18.59 -0.43 29.54
CA ASN A 247 -19.90 -1.07 29.32
C ASN A 247 -19.79 -2.56 28.99
N LYS A 248 -18.68 -3.23 29.36
CA LYS A 248 -18.51 -4.66 29.07
C LYS A 248 -19.50 -5.49 29.90
N PRO A 249 -20.52 -6.12 29.28
CA PRO A 249 -21.46 -6.94 30.02
C PRO A 249 -20.75 -8.21 30.53
N LEU A 250 -21.12 -8.66 31.73
CA LEU A 250 -20.61 -9.92 32.29
C LEU A 250 -21.44 -11.13 31.83
N ASP A 251 -22.71 -10.90 31.50
CA ASP A 251 -23.60 -11.85 30.87
C ASP A 251 -24.11 -11.26 29.56
N HIS A 252 -23.87 -11.95 28.45
CA HIS A 252 -24.26 -11.51 27.12
C HIS A 252 -25.67 -11.98 26.72
N LEU A 253 -26.34 -12.75 27.60
CA LEU A 253 -27.63 -13.37 27.34
C LEU A 253 -28.72 -12.99 28.34
N SER A 254 -28.41 -12.13 29.34
CA SER A 254 -29.37 -11.63 30.33
C SER A 254 -30.24 -10.49 29.82
#